data_AF-A0A9N8H6C5-F1
#
_entry.id   AF-A0A9N8H6C5-F1
#
_cell.length_a   1.000
_cell.length_b   1.000
_cell.length_c   1.000
_cell.angle_alpha   90.00
_cell.angle_beta   90.00
_cell.angle_gamma   90.00
#
_symmetry.space_group_name_H-M   'P 1'
#
loop_
_entity.id
_entity.type
_entity.pdbx_description
1 polymer ?
#
loop_
_entity_poly.entity_id
_entity_poly.type
_entity_poly.pdbx_seq_one_letter_code
_entity_poly.pdbx_strand_id
1 'polypeptide(L)'
;MSNHHETTSLLRPFTGRPILMGLPGNGMTSDDATPRRERGSVMSKFAALAALALVLGCTVFTGTSFRFSVAKDTFFTRSDDVAYLEERIDLWEAWKQRGNLVEDRVYLHTRHYSPIEAKHEFPIYLNHSDAYAHLVADGHKGAFRNSADYFLYQQGLDAQVNQAFCAVAASVALLNSLRGILEELPQDPIYSPYPYATQTDIFNECTHTNVVRQDDTFQGILSAPFGVSLNSAVGLLQCNLNSESWDVQVTHVDPDKVSHNDMRQTMKAALRDPNSRVMVNYERTSAGQIGGGHFSPVGAYSTALDAFLIMDVAKYKYPNAWIPTEVLYQSLGTIDYCGQWAGPAAQALLPPALLHPATPADMEAAKRQLGCQPKHRGFIVVSKK
;
A
#
# COMPACT_ATOMS: atom_id res chain seq x y z
N MET A 1 14.97 6.48 -59.93
CA MET A 1 16.26 5.77 -59.78
C MET A 1 16.33 5.38 -58.31
N SER A 2 15.88 4.21 -57.85
CA SER A 2 16.05 2.83 -58.34
C SER A 2 17.51 2.38 -58.31
N ASN A 3 17.87 1.55 -57.31
CA ASN A 3 17.98 0.10 -57.49
C ASN A 3 17.91 -0.64 -56.15
N HIS A 4 17.57 -1.94 -56.20
CA HIS A 4 17.57 -2.86 -55.05
C HIS A 4 18.96 -3.50 -54.84
N HIS A 5 19.17 -4.10 -53.67
CA HIS A 5 19.60 -5.50 -53.59
C HIS A 5 19.19 -6.16 -52.27
N GLU A 6 19.42 -7.47 -52.16
CA GLU A 6 18.67 -8.39 -51.29
C GLU A 6 19.43 -8.91 -50.07
N THR A 7 18.69 -9.70 -49.29
CA THR A 7 19.02 -10.60 -48.18
C THR A 7 20.25 -11.51 -48.42
N THR A 8 20.83 -12.26 -47.46
CA THR A 8 20.20 -13.01 -46.35
C THR A 8 21.22 -13.49 -45.29
N SER A 9 20.76 -13.74 -44.05
CA SER A 9 21.18 -14.76 -43.05
C SER A 9 22.57 -15.43 -43.11
N LEU A 10 23.25 -15.53 -41.95
CA LEU A 10 23.62 -16.85 -41.37
C LEU A 10 24.10 -16.77 -39.91
N LEU A 11 23.66 -17.74 -39.08
CA LEU A 11 24.14 -17.98 -37.70
C LEU A 11 25.30 -18.99 -37.69
N ARG A 12 26.26 -18.84 -36.76
CA ARG A 12 27.11 -19.96 -36.27
C ARG A 12 27.41 -19.85 -34.76
N PRO A 13 27.67 -20.98 -34.06
CA PRO A 13 27.60 -21.05 -32.60
C PRO A 13 28.97 -21.03 -31.89
N PHE A 14 28.95 -20.79 -30.58
CA PHE A 14 30.03 -21.13 -29.66
C PHE A 14 29.70 -22.41 -28.88
N THR A 15 30.66 -23.33 -28.79
CA THR A 15 30.63 -24.50 -27.90
C THR A 15 32.00 -24.71 -27.27
N GLY A 16 32.03 -25.01 -25.97
CA GLY A 16 33.26 -25.26 -25.22
C GLY A 16 32.94 -25.91 -23.87
N ARG A 17 33.67 -26.98 -23.52
CA ARG A 17 33.51 -27.72 -22.26
C ARG A 17 34.68 -27.44 -21.31
N PRO A 18 34.49 -27.54 -19.98
CA PRO A 18 35.57 -27.43 -19.00
C PRO A 18 36.48 -28.68 -18.97
N ILE A 19 37.67 -28.52 -18.38
CA ILE A 19 38.70 -29.57 -18.19
C ILE A 19 38.99 -29.68 -16.68
N LEU A 20 39.31 -30.89 -16.18
CA LEU A 20 39.55 -31.14 -14.75
C LEU A 20 40.63 -32.22 -14.50
N MET A 21 41.70 -31.84 -13.80
CA MET A 21 42.77 -32.63 -13.14
C MET A 21 43.43 -31.69 -12.09
N GLY A 22 44.15 -32.10 -11.04
CA GLY A 22 44.53 -33.40 -10.46
C GLY A 22 45.54 -33.18 -9.30
N LEU A 23 45.53 -34.01 -8.24
CA LEU A 23 46.28 -33.81 -6.96
C LEU A 23 47.71 -34.43 -6.96
N PRO A 24 48.58 -34.04 -6.01
CA PRO A 24 48.76 -34.71 -4.68
C PRO A 24 48.53 -33.73 -3.48
N GLY A 25 48.74 -34.02 -2.18
CA GLY A 25 49.20 -35.19 -1.38
C GLY A 25 50.31 -34.77 -0.36
N ASN A 26 50.53 -35.37 0.83
CA ASN A 26 49.89 -36.50 1.54
C ASN A 26 50.32 -36.53 3.06
N GLY A 27 49.58 -37.20 3.96
CA GLY A 27 49.90 -37.47 5.39
C GLY A 27 48.79 -37.01 6.36
N MET A 28 48.01 -37.86 7.06
CA MET A 28 48.29 -38.83 8.15
C MET A 28 48.73 -38.16 9.47
N THR A 29 48.18 -38.50 10.66
CA THR A 29 47.82 -39.83 11.25
C THR A 29 46.35 -39.94 11.73
N SER A 30 45.68 -41.12 11.64
CA SER A 30 45.40 -42.15 12.70
C SER A 30 44.38 -41.71 13.79
N ASP A 31 43.46 -42.50 14.38
CA ASP A 31 43.13 -43.95 14.50
C ASP A 31 41.58 -44.08 14.72
N ASP A 32 40.87 -45.23 14.82
CA ASP A 32 40.88 -46.58 14.22
C ASP A 32 39.50 -47.26 14.57
N ALA A 33 39.25 -48.49 14.12
CA ALA A 33 38.27 -49.48 14.61
C ALA A 33 36.75 -49.28 14.34
N THR A 34 36.23 -50.12 13.42
CA THR A 34 34.93 -50.81 13.56
C THR A 34 35.20 -52.32 13.46
N PRO A 35 34.34 -53.24 13.98
CA PRO A 35 33.41 -53.92 13.05
C PRO A 35 32.15 -54.65 13.63
N ARG A 36 31.31 -55.12 12.68
CA ARG A 36 30.57 -56.41 12.63
C ARG A 36 29.22 -56.66 13.36
N ARG A 37 28.22 -56.98 12.49
CA ARG A 37 27.26 -58.12 12.52
C ARG A 37 26.16 -58.13 13.62
N GLU A 38 25.01 -58.79 13.43
CA GLU A 38 24.60 -59.75 12.37
C GLU A 38 23.18 -59.49 11.81
N ARG A 39 22.59 -60.44 11.06
CA ARG A 39 21.33 -60.27 10.29
C ARG A 39 20.14 -60.98 10.94
N GLY A 40 18.94 -60.37 10.83
CA GLY A 40 17.71 -61.11 10.52
C GLY A 40 16.45 -60.77 11.33
N SER A 41 15.51 -60.06 10.68
CA SER A 41 14.10 -60.50 10.62
C SER A 41 13.34 -59.76 9.50
N VAL A 42 12.20 -60.31 9.10
CA VAL A 42 11.35 -59.89 7.97
C VAL A 42 10.35 -58.80 8.39
N MET A 43 9.83 -58.03 7.42
CA MET A 43 8.78 -57.00 7.54
C MET A 43 9.11 -55.74 8.37
N SER A 44 9.51 -54.66 7.69
CA SER A 44 8.64 -53.47 7.56
C SER A 44 9.09 -52.52 6.43
N LYS A 45 8.17 -51.68 5.95
CA LYS A 45 8.37 -50.42 5.20
C LYS A 45 9.17 -50.49 3.88
N PHE A 46 8.42 -50.71 2.81
CA PHE A 46 8.78 -50.36 1.42
C PHE A 46 8.94 -48.84 1.22
N ALA A 47 9.42 -48.47 0.02
CA ALA A 47 9.25 -47.17 -0.65
C ALA A 47 10.12 -45.99 -0.18
N ALA A 48 11.44 -46.11 -0.39
CA ALA A 48 12.24 -44.96 -0.81
C ALA A 48 12.38 -44.99 -2.35
N LEU A 49 11.50 -44.26 -3.08
CA LEU A 49 11.65 -43.94 -4.52
C LEU A 49 10.49 -43.04 -5.03
N ALA A 50 10.49 -41.75 -4.66
CA ALA A 50 9.57 -40.74 -5.21
C ALA A 50 10.11 -39.28 -5.14
N ALA A 51 11.43 -39.09 -5.02
CA ALA A 51 12.04 -37.80 -4.73
C ALA A 51 12.51 -37.04 -5.99
N LEU A 52 11.65 -36.87 -7.01
CA LEU A 52 11.98 -36.02 -8.17
C LEU A 52 10.76 -35.54 -9.02
N ALA A 53 9.82 -34.78 -8.45
CA ALA A 53 8.81 -34.03 -9.21
C ALA A 53 8.11 -32.94 -8.37
N LEU A 54 8.79 -31.82 -8.08
CA LEU A 54 8.16 -30.68 -7.38
C LEU A 54 8.75 -29.31 -7.78
N VAL A 55 8.89 -29.14 -9.10
CA VAL A 55 9.14 -27.86 -9.78
C VAL A 55 8.14 -27.81 -10.95
N LEU A 56 7.56 -26.63 -11.24
CA LEU A 56 6.39 -26.43 -12.11
C LEU A 56 5.08 -27.02 -11.54
N GLY A 57 4.45 -26.28 -10.63
CA GLY A 57 3.17 -26.62 -9.98
C GLY A 57 1.94 -26.48 -10.89
N CYS A 58 1.87 -27.23 -11.99
CA CYS A 58 0.69 -27.36 -12.83
C CYS A 58 0.14 -28.80 -12.77
N THR A 59 -0.75 -29.07 -11.82
CA THR A 59 -1.57 -30.30 -11.82
C THR A 59 -3.02 -29.98 -11.45
N VAL A 60 -3.92 -30.35 -12.35
CA VAL A 60 -5.37 -30.36 -12.12
C VAL A 60 -5.70 -31.41 -11.07
N PHE A 61 -6.55 -31.07 -10.09
CA PHE A 61 -7.12 -32.05 -9.17
C PHE A 61 -8.62 -32.19 -9.37
N THR A 62 -9.02 -33.37 -9.84
CA THR A 62 -10.36 -33.91 -9.61
C THR A 62 -10.59 -34.14 -8.11
N GLY A 63 -11.85 -34.12 -7.66
CA GLY A 63 -12.19 -34.30 -6.24
C GLY A 63 -11.78 -35.65 -5.63
N THR A 64 -11.93 -35.85 -4.32
CA THR A 64 -12.88 -35.16 -3.42
C THR A 64 -12.39 -35.02 -1.97
N SER A 65 -13.05 -34.12 -1.23
CA SER A 65 -13.28 -34.19 0.24
C SER A 65 -12.08 -34.25 1.20
N PHE A 66 -11.56 -33.07 1.55
CA PHE A 66 -11.00 -32.83 2.90
C PHE A 66 -11.65 -31.59 3.53
N ARG A 67 -12.24 -31.73 4.72
CA ARG A 67 -12.85 -30.60 5.47
C ARG A 67 -11.78 -29.88 6.28
N PHE A 68 -11.39 -28.68 5.85
CA PHE A 68 -10.70 -27.73 6.72
C PHE A 68 -11.69 -26.72 7.30
N SER A 69 -11.84 -26.73 8.63
CA SER A 69 -12.60 -25.70 9.35
C SER A 69 -11.73 -24.47 9.56
N VAL A 70 -11.61 -23.62 8.53
CA VAL A 70 -11.08 -22.26 8.68
C VAL A 70 -12.12 -21.29 8.13
N ALA A 71 -12.80 -20.57 9.01
CA ALA A 71 -13.61 -19.43 8.60
C ALA A 71 -12.66 -18.35 8.05
N LYS A 72 -12.74 -18.10 6.74
CA LYS A 72 -12.02 -17.01 6.07
C LYS A 72 -13.04 -16.10 5.42
N ASP A 73 -13.27 -14.95 6.04
CA ASP A 73 -14.17 -13.91 5.56
C ASP A 73 -13.59 -13.24 4.29
N THR A 74 -13.74 -13.93 3.17
CA THR A 74 -13.30 -13.48 1.83
C THR A 74 -14.54 -13.18 0.99
N PHE A 75 -14.96 -11.91 1.07
CA PHE A 75 -16.22 -11.42 0.50
C PHE A 75 -16.12 -11.06 -1.00
N PHE A 76 -14.95 -11.21 -1.62
CA PHE A 76 -14.69 -10.82 -3.01
C PHE A 76 -14.17 -12.00 -3.84
N THR A 77 -15.10 -12.78 -4.40
CA THR A 77 -14.85 -13.61 -5.58
C THR A 77 -15.74 -13.11 -6.72
N ARG A 78 -15.14 -12.70 -7.84
CA ARG A 78 -15.91 -12.45 -9.07
C ARG A 78 -16.29 -13.78 -9.68
N SER A 79 -17.58 -13.99 -9.88
CA SER A 79 -18.13 -15.09 -10.67
C SER A 79 -19.16 -14.52 -11.62
N ASP A 80 -19.15 -15.00 -12.86
CA ASP A 80 -20.16 -14.68 -13.87
C ASP A 80 -21.24 -15.81 -13.93
N ASP A 81 -21.19 -16.79 -13.01
CA ASP A 81 -22.18 -17.87 -12.81
C ASP A 81 -23.22 -17.48 -11.74
N VAL A 82 -24.50 -17.45 -12.15
CA VAL A 82 -25.63 -17.07 -11.30
C VAL A 82 -25.88 -18.08 -10.17
N ALA A 83 -25.74 -19.39 -10.43
CA ALA A 83 -26.01 -20.41 -9.42
C ALA A 83 -25.00 -20.36 -8.27
N TYR A 84 -23.74 -20.03 -8.58
CA TYR A 84 -22.70 -19.76 -7.58
C TYR A 84 -23.01 -18.51 -6.72
N LEU A 85 -23.67 -17.50 -7.29
CA LEU A 85 -24.09 -16.31 -6.55
C LEU A 85 -25.31 -16.62 -5.67
N GLU A 86 -26.26 -17.43 -6.13
CA GLU A 86 -27.43 -17.88 -5.37
C GLU A 86 -27.03 -18.76 -4.17
N GLU A 87 -26.10 -19.72 -4.32
CA GLU A 87 -25.55 -20.49 -3.18
C GLU A 87 -24.92 -19.57 -2.12
N ARG A 88 -24.32 -18.45 -2.54
CA ARG A 88 -23.76 -17.44 -1.63
C ARG A 88 -24.82 -16.53 -0.98
N ILE A 89 -26.03 -16.44 -1.53
CA ILE A 89 -27.19 -15.78 -0.91
C ILE A 89 -27.84 -16.70 0.14
N ASP A 90 -27.89 -18.02 -0.08
CA ASP A 90 -28.35 -18.98 0.93
C ASP A 90 -27.36 -19.08 2.11
N LEU A 91 -26.05 -19.13 1.81
CA LEU A 91 -25.01 -18.98 2.84
C LEU A 91 -25.10 -17.61 3.55
N TRP A 92 -25.48 -16.57 2.79
CA TRP A 92 -26.04 -15.29 3.26
C TRP A 92 -27.01 -15.43 4.44
N GLU A 93 -28.23 -15.89 4.14
CA GLU A 93 -29.33 -15.96 5.11
C GLU A 93 -29.00 -16.90 6.29
N ALA A 94 -28.31 -18.02 6.02
CA ALA A 94 -27.84 -18.96 7.06
C ALA A 94 -26.77 -18.36 8.01
N TRP A 95 -26.15 -17.24 7.62
CA TRP A 95 -25.25 -16.46 8.48
C TRP A 95 -25.99 -15.30 9.17
N LYS A 96 -26.89 -14.60 8.46
CA LYS A 96 -27.76 -13.55 9.01
C LYS A 96 -28.61 -14.04 10.19
N GLN A 97 -29.16 -15.25 10.10
CA GLN A 97 -29.92 -15.89 11.20
C GLN A 97 -29.09 -16.15 12.48
N ARG A 98 -27.76 -15.94 12.46
CA ARG A 98 -26.89 -16.10 13.65
C ARG A 98 -26.69 -14.81 14.46
N GLY A 99 -27.34 -13.70 14.08
CA GLY A 99 -27.55 -12.53 14.95
C GLY A 99 -26.33 -11.65 15.27
N ASN A 100 -25.14 -11.96 14.73
CA ASN A 100 -23.88 -11.29 15.10
C ASN A 100 -23.49 -10.06 14.24
N LEU A 101 -24.42 -9.49 13.47
CA LEU A 101 -24.17 -8.27 12.68
C LEU A 101 -25.24 -7.20 12.88
N VAL A 102 -24.79 -5.95 13.03
CA VAL A 102 -25.61 -4.75 12.81
C VAL A 102 -25.56 -4.46 11.31
N GLU A 103 -26.68 -4.72 10.63
CA GLU A 103 -26.78 -4.87 9.17
C GLU A 103 -26.27 -3.64 8.39
N ASP A 104 -26.50 -2.44 8.93
CA ASP A 104 -26.19 -1.14 8.30
C ASP A 104 -24.71 -0.89 7.96
N ARG A 105 -23.77 -1.58 8.64
CA ARG A 105 -22.32 -1.26 8.56
C ARG A 105 -21.50 -2.08 7.57
N VAL A 106 -22.09 -3.07 6.90
CA VAL A 106 -21.42 -3.87 5.86
C VAL A 106 -22.06 -3.67 4.47
N TYR A 107 -23.36 -3.37 4.43
CA TYR A 107 -24.14 -3.42 3.19
C TYR A 107 -24.01 -2.23 2.22
N LEU A 108 -23.40 -1.13 2.64
CA LEU A 108 -23.32 0.10 1.84
C LEU A 108 -22.30 0.07 0.69
N HIS A 109 -21.50 -0.98 0.53
CA HIS A 109 -20.32 -0.97 -0.35
C HIS A 109 -20.41 -1.94 -1.56
N THR A 110 -21.55 -2.61 -1.74
CA THR A 110 -21.76 -3.63 -2.80
C THR A 110 -23.04 -3.41 -3.64
N ARG A 111 -23.71 -2.25 -3.53
CA ARG A 111 -24.92 -1.94 -4.31
C ARG A 111 -24.69 -2.10 -5.82
N HIS A 112 -25.60 -2.80 -6.49
CA HIS A 112 -25.79 -2.64 -7.94
C HIS A 112 -26.19 -1.20 -8.25
N TYR A 113 -25.51 -0.59 -9.22
CA TYR A 113 -25.78 0.76 -9.69
C TYR A 113 -27.00 0.78 -10.63
N SER A 114 -28.02 1.55 -10.29
CA SER A 114 -29.20 1.77 -11.15
C SER A 114 -29.04 3.07 -11.92
N PRO A 115 -28.95 3.07 -13.27
CA PRO A 115 -28.46 4.24 -14.01
C PRO A 115 -29.40 5.47 -14.12
N ILE A 116 -30.64 5.39 -13.63
CA ILE A 116 -31.73 6.25 -14.14
C ILE A 116 -32.09 7.45 -13.23
N GLU A 117 -31.98 7.34 -11.90
CA GLU A 117 -32.43 8.40 -10.97
C GLU A 117 -31.43 8.75 -9.84
N ALA A 118 -30.20 8.21 -9.89
CA ALA A 118 -29.21 8.41 -8.83
C ALA A 118 -28.64 9.85 -8.85
N LYS A 119 -29.05 10.69 -7.89
CA LYS A 119 -28.10 11.64 -7.29
C LYS A 119 -26.93 10.81 -6.77
N HIS A 120 -25.71 11.03 -7.26
CA HIS A 120 -24.56 10.22 -6.86
C HIS A 120 -24.36 10.29 -5.32
N GLU A 121 -24.60 9.17 -4.64
CA GLU A 121 -24.23 8.98 -3.24
C GLU A 121 -22.70 8.95 -3.16
N PHE A 122 -22.09 10.02 -2.64
CA PHE A 122 -20.63 10.12 -2.50
C PHE A 122 -20.14 9.40 -1.23
N PRO A 123 -18.91 8.83 -1.23
CA PRO A 123 -17.93 8.80 -2.32
C PRO A 123 -18.29 7.87 -3.49
N ILE A 124 -17.93 8.26 -4.72
CA ILE A 124 -18.11 7.40 -5.91
C ILE A 124 -16.86 6.53 -6.08
N TYR A 125 -16.99 5.23 -5.85
CA TYR A 125 -15.87 4.28 -5.85
C TYR A 125 -15.48 3.80 -7.26
N LEU A 126 -14.19 3.59 -7.52
CA LEU A 126 -13.65 3.05 -8.78
C LEU A 126 -13.84 1.51 -8.89
N ASN A 127 -15.05 1.04 -8.59
CA ASN A 127 -15.49 -0.34 -8.78
C ASN A 127 -16.59 -0.49 -9.86
N HIS A 128 -17.03 0.59 -10.50
CA HIS A 128 -17.98 0.59 -11.62
C HIS A 128 -17.57 1.51 -12.77
N SER A 129 -18.09 1.27 -13.98
CA SER A 129 -17.73 1.93 -15.25
C SER A 129 -17.71 3.46 -15.18
N ASP A 130 -18.76 4.03 -14.62
CA ASP A 130 -19.04 5.46 -14.66
C ASP A 130 -18.01 6.23 -13.81
N ALA A 131 -17.51 5.62 -12.73
CA ALA A 131 -16.40 6.16 -11.95
C ALA A 131 -15.09 6.23 -12.75
N TYR A 132 -14.85 5.28 -13.68
CA TYR A 132 -13.73 5.35 -14.62
C TYR A 132 -13.97 6.35 -15.77
N ALA A 133 -15.22 6.61 -16.16
CA ALA A 133 -15.52 7.62 -17.17
C ALA A 133 -15.02 9.01 -16.74
N HIS A 134 -15.12 9.34 -15.45
CA HIS A 134 -14.60 10.60 -14.89
C HIS A 134 -13.07 10.73 -14.88
N LEU A 135 -12.29 9.63 -14.97
CA LEU A 135 -10.84 9.71 -15.16
C LEU A 135 -10.48 10.23 -16.55
N VAL A 136 -11.25 9.82 -17.56
CA VAL A 136 -10.94 10.03 -18.99
C VAL A 136 -11.72 11.20 -19.62
N ALA A 137 -12.79 11.68 -18.97
CA ALA A 137 -13.61 12.79 -19.47
C ALA A 137 -12.82 14.09 -19.72
N ASP A 138 -11.89 14.44 -18.83
CA ASP A 138 -11.00 15.61 -18.98
C ASP A 138 -9.84 15.35 -19.98
N GLY A 139 -9.79 14.16 -20.61
CA GLY A 139 -8.76 13.75 -21.56
C GLY A 139 -9.15 14.01 -23.02
N HIS A 140 -8.61 15.07 -23.62
CA HIS A 140 -8.66 15.29 -25.06
C HIS A 140 -7.28 15.12 -25.70
N LYS A 141 -7.20 14.29 -26.75
CA LYS A 141 -6.00 14.04 -27.56
C LYS A 141 -4.75 13.63 -26.75
N GLY A 142 -4.93 12.76 -25.75
CA GLY A 142 -3.84 12.12 -24.99
C GLY A 142 -3.28 12.93 -23.80
N ALA A 143 -3.71 14.17 -23.59
CA ALA A 143 -3.29 14.97 -22.45
C ALA A 143 -4.29 14.87 -21.28
N PHE A 144 -4.11 13.87 -20.40
CA PHE A 144 -4.89 13.69 -19.17
C PHE A 144 -4.52 14.73 -18.09
N ARG A 145 -4.74 16.02 -18.38
CA ARG A 145 -4.19 17.15 -17.62
C ARG A 145 -4.54 17.17 -16.12
N ASN A 146 -5.65 16.59 -15.71
CA ASN A 146 -6.05 16.51 -14.31
C ASN A 146 -5.99 15.07 -13.76
N SER A 147 -5.49 14.09 -14.53
CA SER A 147 -5.58 12.64 -14.21
C SER A 147 -4.30 11.85 -14.52
N ALA A 148 -3.17 12.51 -14.80
CA ALA A 148 -1.93 11.84 -15.17
C ALA A 148 -1.39 10.95 -14.03
N ASP A 149 -1.40 11.48 -12.81
CA ASP A 149 -0.89 10.81 -11.60
C ASP A 149 -1.56 9.45 -11.35
N TYR A 150 -2.86 9.30 -11.62
CA TYR A 150 -3.58 8.02 -11.55
C TYR A 150 -2.86 6.89 -12.30
N PHE A 151 -2.29 7.19 -13.46
CA PHE A 151 -1.56 6.21 -14.29
C PHE A 151 -0.14 5.98 -13.76
N LEU A 152 0.50 6.99 -13.18
CA LEU A 152 1.85 6.92 -12.61
C LEU A 152 1.86 6.12 -11.29
N TYR A 153 0.78 6.21 -10.50
CA TYR A 153 0.58 5.40 -9.29
C TYR A 153 0.39 3.88 -9.55
N GLN A 154 0.10 3.46 -10.79
CA GLN A 154 -0.13 2.03 -11.11
C GLN A 154 1.12 1.15 -10.87
N GLN A 155 2.32 1.74 -10.86
CA GLN A 155 3.59 1.03 -10.65
C GLN A 155 4.17 1.19 -9.23
N GLY A 156 3.35 1.54 -8.23
CA GLY A 156 3.86 1.72 -6.86
C GLY A 156 2.84 1.98 -5.76
N LEU A 157 1.55 2.10 -6.08
CA LEU A 157 0.50 2.16 -5.06
C LEU A 157 0.25 0.76 -4.50
N ASP A 158 0.85 0.44 -3.36
CA ASP A 158 0.58 -0.79 -2.61
C ASP A 158 -0.57 -0.66 -1.61
N ALA A 159 -0.97 -1.77 -0.99
CA ALA A 159 -1.84 -1.76 0.19
C ALA A 159 -1.01 -1.49 1.45
N GLN A 160 -1.53 -0.71 2.41
CA GLN A 160 -0.83 -0.45 3.67
C GLN A 160 -0.65 -1.76 4.48
N VAL A 161 0.58 -2.07 4.91
CA VAL A 161 0.92 -3.38 5.53
C VAL A 161 0.20 -3.67 6.85
N ASN A 162 -0.27 -2.63 7.54
CA ASN A 162 -1.21 -2.73 8.66
C ASN A 162 -1.99 -1.41 8.80
N GLN A 163 -2.92 -1.33 9.75
CA GLN A 163 -3.86 -0.20 9.87
C GLN A 163 -3.22 1.16 10.21
N ALA A 164 -2.02 1.20 10.80
CA ALA A 164 -1.31 2.45 11.13
C ALA A 164 -0.47 3.01 9.96
N PHE A 165 -0.09 2.15 8.99
CA PHE A 165 0.89 2.47 7.94
C PHE A 165 0.37 3.34 6.78
N CYS A 166 -0.83 3.93 6.85
CA CYS A 166 -1.40 4.68 5.72
C CYS A 166 -0.50 5.83 5.22
N ALA A 167 0.13 6.59 6.11
CA ALA A 167 1.07 7.65 5.74
C ALA A 167 2.32 7.10 5.04
N VAL A 168 2.81 5.95 5.48
CA VAL A 168 3.98 5.26 4.91
C VAL A 168 3.64 4.76 3.51
N ALA A 169 2.55 4.02 3.35
CA ALA A 169 2.07 3.53 2.06
C ALA A 169 1.80 4.66 1.06
N ALA A 170 1.21 5.78 1.51
CA ALA A 170 0.99 6.95 0.67
C ALA A 170 2.31 7.62 0.24
N SER A 171 3.29 7.72 1.14
CA SER A 171 4.61 8.29 0.84
C SER A 171 5.40 7.41 -0.14
N VAL A 172 5.40 6.09 0.07
CA VAL A 172 6.02 5.09 -0.82
C VAL A 172 5.39 5.15 -2.21
N ALA A 173 4.06 5.19 -2.30
CA ALA A 173 3.35 5.33 -3.57
C ALA A 173 3.71 6.64 -4.29
N LEU A 174 3.86 7.74 -3.54
CA LEU A 174 4.30 9.04 -4.06
C LEU A 174 5.72 8.94 -4.64
N LEU A 175 6.68 8.42 -3.89
CA LEU A 175 8.07 8.23 -4.35
C LEU A 175 8.14 7.33 -5.60
N ASN A 176 7.48 6.18 -5.57
CA ASN A 176 7.44 5.27 -6.74
C ASN A 176 6.80 5.95 -7.98
N SER A 177 5.79 6.82 -7.81
CA SER A 177 5.20 7.57 -8.93
C SER A 177 6.13 8.66 -9.52
N LEU A 178 7.25 8.95 -8.86
CA LEU A 178 8.29 9.90 -9.29
C LEU A 178 9.57 9.21 -9.82
N ARG A 179 9.61 7.87 -9.85
CA ARG A 179 10.81 7.04 -10.19
C ARG A 179 11.49 7.32 -11.54
N GLY A 180 10.85 8.07 -12.44
CA GLY A 180 11.42 8.49 -13.73
C GLY A 180 12.08 9.88 -13.73
N ILE A 181 11.99 10.63 -12.63
CA ILE A 181 12.51 11.99 -12.47
C ILE A 181 13.20 12.26 -11.13
N LEU A 182 13.13 11.33 -10.18
CA LEU A 182 13.99 11.28 -9.00
C LEU A 182 15.44 10.96 -9.39
N GLU A 183 16.39 11.57 -8.70
CA GLU A 183 17.81 11.29 -8.77
C GLU A 183 18.12 9.90 -8.19
N GLU A 184 17.59 9.64 -6.98
CA GLU A 184 17.66 8.37 -6.27
C GLU A 184 16.27 8.06 -5.70
N LEU A 185 15.91 6.78 -5.72
CA LEU A 185 14.68 6.24 -5.13
C LEU A 185 15.12 5.22 -4.07
N PRO A 186 14.49 5.16 -2.88
CA PRO A 186 14.68 4.03 -1.98
C PRO A 186 14.51 2.71 -2.73
N GLN A 187 15.44 1.79 -2.53
CA GLN A 187 15.45 0.49 -3.19
C GLN A 187 15.54 -0.63 -2.17
N ASP A 188 14.45 -1.36 -2.03
CA ASP A 188 14.43 -2.61 -1.29
C ASP A 188 15.35 -3.64 -2.01
N PRO A 189 16.39 -4.18 -1.33
CA PRO A 189 17.34 -5.09 -1.96
C PRO A 189 16.69 -6.34 -2.59
N ILE A 190 15.48 -6.73 -2.16
CA ILE A 190 14.75 -7.87 -2.73
C ILE A 190 14.36 -7.69 -4.21
N TYR A 191 14.26 -6.44 -4.69
CA TYR A 191 13.90 -6.10 -6.07
C TYR A 191 15.10 -5.73 -6.95
N SER A 192 16.33 -5.79 -6.40
CA SER A 192 17.56 -5.49 -7.13
C SER A 192 17.69 -6.32 -8.42
N PRO A 193 18.06 -5.71 -9.58
CA PRO A 193 18.57 -4.36 -9.74
C PRO A 193 17.50 -3.26 -9.95
N TYR A 194 16.21 -3.58 -9.91
CA TYR A 194 15.13 -2.63 -10.23
C TYR A 194 14.81 -1.73 -9.02
N PRO A 195 14.89 -0.39 -9.13
CA PRO A 195 14.57 0.50 -8.01
C PRO A 195 13.06 0.49 -7.71
N TYR A 196 12.70 0.12 -6.48
CA TYR A 196 11.33 0.10 -6.00
C TYR A 196 11.32 0.34 -4.48
N ALA A 197 10.67 1.43 -4.06
CA ALA A 197 10.50 1.74 -2.65
C ALA A 197 9.39 0.87 -2.05
N THR A 198 9.57 0.41 -0.82
CA THR A 198 8.64 -0.42 -0.06
C THR A 198 8.26 0.27 1.25
N GLN A 199 7.30 -0.32 1.98
CA GLN A 199 6.93 0.16 3.31
C GLN A 199 7.94 -0.24 4.40
N THR A 200 9.12 -0.72 4.01
CA THR A 200 10.20 -1.16 4.91
C THR A 200 11.52 -0.43 4.64
N ASP A 201 11.93 -0.21 3.39
CA ASP A 201 13.20 0.47 3.05
C ASP A 201 13.16 2.00 3.26
N ILE A 202 11.98 2.61 3.17
CA ILE A 202 11.74 4.04 3.44
C ILE A 202 12.13 4.46 4.87
N PHE A 203 12.32 3.49 5.78
CA PHE A 203 12.76 3.71 7.15
C PHE A 203 14.30 3.70 7.27
N ASN A 204 14.91 4.86 7.01
CA ASN A 204 16.35 5.09 7.19
C ASN A 204 16.69 5.84 8.52
N GLU A 205 17.98 6.07 8.79
CA GLU A 205 18.48 6.75 10.01
C GLU A 205 17.84 8.13 10.26
N CYS A 206 17.60 8.92 9.21
CA CYS A 206 16.89 10.19 9.31
C CYS A 206 15.45 10.00 9.79
N THR A 207 14.74 8.98 9.28
CA THR A 207 13.36 8.70 9.72
C THR A 207 13.29 8.20 11.17
N HIS A 208 14.21 7.33 11.59
CA HIS A 208 14.23 6.83 12.97
C HIS A 208 14.50 7.94 13.99
N THR A 209 15.33 8.90 13.60
CA THR A 209 15.68 10.06 14.43
C THR A 209 14.54 11.08 14.50
N ASN A 210 13.94 11.43 13.36
CA ASN A 210 13.07 12.61 13.23
C ASN A 210 11.57 12.30 13.09
N VAL A 211 11.20 11.08 12.68
CA VAL A 211 9.83 10.72 12.26
C VAL A 211 9.25 9.65 13.17
N VAL A 212 9.72 8.40 13.04
CA VAL A 212 9.29 7.23 13.81
C VAL A 212 10.44 6.22 13.85
N ARG A 213 10.77 5.74 15.06
CA ARG A 213 11.69 4.61 15.25
C ARG A 213 10.96 3.28 14.96
N GLN A 214 11.58 2.42 14.17
CA GLN A 214 10.98 1.21 13.60
C GLN A 214 12.07 0.13 13.44
N ASP A 215 12.27 -0.71 14.46
CA ASP A 215 13.27 -1.79 14.47
C ASP A 215 12.74 -3.09 15.10
N ASP A 216 13.52 -4.17 15.10
CA ASP A 216 13.13 -5.50 15.62
C ASP A 216 12.68 -5.50 17.10
N THR A 217 13.00 -4.44 17.85
CA THR A 217 12.64 -4.28 19.27
C THR A 217 11.54 -3.24 19.50
N PHE A 218 11.24 -2.38 18.52
CA PHE A 218 10.33 -1.25 18.69
C PHE A 218 9.64 -0.81 17.39
N GLN A 219 8.33 -1.08 17.28
CA GLN A 219 7.43 -0.51 16.26
C GLN A 219 6.78 0.78 16.78
N GLY A 220 7.48 1.92 16.67
CA GLY A 220 6.97 3.21 17.15
C GLY A 220 5.65 3.64 16.50
N ILE A 221 5.42 3.27 15.22
CA ILE A 221 4.16 3.54 14.50
C ILE A 221 2.95 2.76 15.07
N LEU A 222 3.20 1.69 15.84
CA LEU A 222 2.20 0.89 16.56
C LEU A 222 2.14 1.21 18.06
N SER A 223 2.85 2.26 18.50
CA SER A 223 2.82 2.81 19.85
C SER A 223 2.23 4.21 19.85
N ALA A 224 1.75 4.72 20.99
CA ALA A 224 1.22 6.09 21.12
C ALA A 224 2.21 7.13 20.55
N PRO A 225 1.77 8.09 19.71
CA PRO A 225 0.38 8.49 19.44
C PRO A 225 -0.36 7.66 18.38
N PHE A 226 0.28 6.60 17.84
CA PHE A 226 -0.14 5.73 16.74
C PHE A 226 -0.14 6.40 15.36
N GLY A 227 0.35 5.67 14.35
CA GLY A 227 0.48 6.18 12.98
C GLY A 227 1.56 7.26 12.85
N VAL A 228 1.32 8.22 11.97
CA VAL A 228 2.24 9.32 11.63
C VAL A 228 1.39 10.58 11.46
N SER A 229 1.75 11.70 12.09
CA SER A 229 1.01 12.96 11.92
C SER A 229 1.35 13.64 10.57
N LEU A 230 0.56 14.63 10.14
CA LEU A 230 0.81 15.35 8.88
C LEU A 230 2.24 15.94 8.82
N ASN A 231 2.73 16.48 9.94
CA ASN A 231 4.09 17.05 10.02
C ASN A 231 5.18 15.98 10.10
N SER A 232 4.91 14.83 10.72
CA SER A 232 5.82 13.69 10.66
C SER A 232 5.87 13.06 9.25
N ALA A 233 4.78 13.13 8.47
CA ALA A 233 4.75 12.66 7.08
C ALA A 233 5.56 13.58 6.13
N VAL A 234 5.63 14.89 6.40
CA VAL A 234 6.58 15.81 5.75
C VAL A 234 8.02 15.35 6.02
N GLY A 235 8.35 15.06 7.28
CA GLY A 235 9.67 14.52 7.64
C GLY A 235 9.98 13.18 6.97
N LEU A 236 8.99 12.29 6.81
CA LEU A 236 9.16 11.00 6.13
C LEU A 236 9.58 11.17 4.66
N LEU A 237 8.96 12.14 3.97
CA LEU A 237 9.29 12.49 2.60
C LEU A 237 10.64 13.22 2.51
N GLN A 238 10.91 14.19 3.40
CA GLN A 238 12.18 14.93 3.43
C GLN A 238 13.39 14.03 3.72
N CYS A 239 13.25 13.01 4.57
CA CYS A 239 14.29 12.00 4.80
C CYS A 239 14.52 11.04 3.62
N ASN A 240 13.72 11.12 2.55
CA ASN A 240 13.79 10.24 1.37
C ASN A 240 13.81 11.04 0.03
N LEU A 241 14.13 12.34 0.09
CA LEU A 241 14.20 13.24 -1.07
C LEU A 241 15.41 14.18 -0.94
N ASN A 242 16.16 14.41 -2.02
CA ASN A 242 17.22 15.41 -1.99
C ASN A 242 16.63 16.81 -1.86
N SER A 243 16.86 17.47 -0.71
CA SER A 243 16.38 18.82 -0.41
C SER A 243 16.93 19.93 -1.34
N GLU A 244 17.97 19.67 -2.13
CA GLU A 244 18.43 20.59 -3.18
C GLU A 244 17.53 20.54 -4.42
N SER A 245 17.14 19.33 -4.87
CA SER A 245 16.28 19.11 -6.04
C SER A 245 14.78 19.22 -5.76
N TRP A 246 14.33 18.94 -4.53
CA TRP A 246 12.92 18.76 -4.21
C TRP A 246 12.42 19.70 -3.11
N ASP A 247 11.14 20.05 -3.20
CA ASP A 247 10.38 20.73 -2.14
C ASP A 247 9.24 19.85 -1.62
N VAL A 248 8.91 19.99 -0.34
CA VAL A 248 7.88 19.22 0.37
C VAL A 248 7.02 20.19 1.16
N GLN A 249 6.04 20.78 0.49
CA GLN A 249 5.17 21.83 1.03
C GLN A 249 3.97 21.22 1.74
N VAL A 250 3.75 21.59 3.00
CA VAL A 250 2.55 21.22 3.76
C VAL A 250 1.58 22.38 3.86
N THR A 251 0.32 22.13 3.51
CA THR A 251 -0.79 23.04 3.79
C THR A 251 -1.70 22.39 4.83
N HIS A 252 -1.64 22.90 6.07
CA HIS A 252 -2.71 22.68 7.04
C HIS A 252 -3.96 23.41 6.55
N VAL A 253 -5.07 22.70 6.33
CA VAL A 253 -6.34 23.30 5.91
C VAL A 253 -7.04 23.84 7.14
N ASP A 254 -6.68 25.06 7.49
CA ASP A 254 -7.28 25.84 8.58
C ASP A 254 -8.40 26.69 7.96
N PRO A 255 -9.69 26.44 8.25
CA PRO A 255 -10.79 27.08 7.52
C PRO A 255 -10.86 28.61 7.63
N ASP A 256 -10.23 29.18 8.66
CA ASP A 256 -10.12 30.64 8.84
C ASP A 256 -8.98 31.27 7.99
N LYS A 257 -8.15 30.45 7.31
CA LYS A 257 -6.89 30.88 6.66
C LYS A 257 -6.69 30.34 5.24
N VAL A 258 -7.26 29.18 4.91
CA VAL A 258 -7.13 28.50 3.61
C VAL A 258 -8.53 28.28 3.07
N SER A 259 -8.93 28.95 1.99
CA SER A 259 -10.29 28.74 1.46
C SER A 259 -10.40 27.42 0.69
N HIS A 260 -11.64 26.95 0.56
CA HIS A 260 -12.03 25.85 -0.33
C HIS A 260 -11.45 25.99 -1.74
N ASN A 261 -11.48 27.20 -2.29
CA ASN A 261 -10.97 27.45 -3.63
C ASN A 261 -9.44 27.41 -3.66
N ASP A 262 -8.75 27.91 -2.64
CA ASP A 262 -7.27 27.91 -2.62
C ASP A 262 -6.74 26.48 -2.53
N MET A 263 -7.34 25.65 -1.67
CA MET A 263 -7.11 24.20 -1.65
C MET A 263 -7.37 23.57 -3.03
N ARG A 264 -8.54 23.84 -3.63
CA ARG A 264 -8.92 23.31 -4.96
C ARG A 264 -7.91 23.69 -6.03
N GLN A 265 -7.52 24.96 -6.15
CA GLN A 265 -6.58 25.39 -7.19
C GLN A 265 -5.16 24.89 -6.94
N THR A 266 -4.69 24.85 -5.69
CA THR A 266 -3.35 24.37 -5.34
C THR A 266 -3.20 22.88 -5.68
N MET A 267 -4.14 22.05 -5.25
CA MET A 267 -4.13 20.61 -5.57
C MET A 267 -4.30 20.35 -7.07
N LYS A 268 -5.12 21.14 -7.78
CA LYS A 268 -5.26 21.05 -9.25
C LYS A 268 -4.03 21.54 -10.01
N ALA A 269 -3.26 22.48 -9.48
CA ALA A 269 -2.00 22.92 -10.08
C ALA A 269 -0.94 21.82 -9.94
N ALA A 270 -0.83 21.22 -8.76
CA ALA A 270 0.07 20.09 -8.50
C ALA A 270 -0.26 18.87 -9.39
N LEU A 271 -1.53 18.48 -9.55
CA LEU A 271 -1.96 17.40 -10.47
C LEU A 271 -1.73 17.68 -11.97
N ARG A 272 -1.31 18.90 -12.34
CA ARG A 272 -1.03 19.31 -13.73
C ARG A 272 0.46 19.38 -14.06
N ASP A 273 1.32 19.49 -13.04
CA ASP A 273 2.76 19.46 -13.20
C ASP A 273 3.24 18.01 -13.13
N PRO A 274 3.83 17.43 -14.19
CA PRO A 274 4.34 16.06 -14.16
C PRO A 274 5.43 15.85 -13.09
N ASN A 275 6.08 16.93 -12.61
CA ASN A 275 7.11 16.92 -11.57
C ASN A 275 6.56 17.07 -10.15
N SER A 276 5.23 17.13 -9.98
CA SER A 276 4.57 17.35 -8.70
C SER A 276 3.60 16.21 -8.36
N ARG A 277 3.42 15.91 -7.08
CA ARG A 277 2.45 14.94 -6.56
C ARG A 277 1.76 15.47 -5.30
N VAL A 278 0.54 14.98 -5.04
CA VAL A 278 -0.24 15.37 -3.86
C VAL A 278 -0.61 14.14 -3.03
N MET A 279 -0.49 14.26 -1.71
CA MET A 279 -1.12 13.33 -0.76
C MET A 279 -1.87 14.09 0.33
N VAL A 280 -2.99 13.53 0.78
CA VAL A 280 -3.87 14.13 1.79
C VAL A 280 -3.76 13.39 3.12
N ASN A 281 -3.86 14.13 4.24
CA ASN A 281 -4.34 13.61 5.51
C ASN A 281 -5.77 14.10 5.72
N TYR A 282 -6.74 13.19 5.79
CA TYR A 282 -8.16 13.53 5.88
C TYR A 282 -8.89 12.68 6.92
N GLU A 283 -9.94 13.23 7.50
CA GLU A 283 -10.81 12.51 8.42
C GLU A 283 -11.86 11.69 7.65
N ARG A 284 -11.86 10.36 7.83
CA ARG A 284 -12.76 9.46 7.08
C ARG A 284 -14.23 9.66 7.42
N THR A 285 -14.56 9.92 8.70
CA THR A 285 -15.97 10.15 9.11
C THR A 285 -16.61 11.31 8.34
N SER A 286 -15.91 12.46 8.24
CA SER A 286 -16.31 13.61 7.44
C SER A 286 -16.44 13.30 5.94
N ALA A 287 -15.73 12.30 5.44
CA ALA A 287 -15.77 11.85 4.04
C ALA A 287 -16.84 10.79 3.75
N GLY A 288 -17.74 10.49 4.70
CA GLY A 288 -18.73 9.42 4.57
C GLY A 288 -18.15 8.00 4.67
N GLN A 289 -16.94 7.86 5.23
CA GLN A 289 -16.23 6.58 5.37
C GLN A 289 -16.04 6.19 6.84
N ILE A 290 -15.89 4.89 7.10
CA ILE A 290 -15.66 4.37 8.45
C ILE A 290 -14.16 4.46 8.78
N GLY A 291 -13.82 5.11 9.89
CA GLY A 291 -12.46 5.22 10.41
C GLY A 291 -12.18 6.61 10.97
N GLY A 292 -10.98 6.81 11.53
CA GLY A 292 -10.49 8.13 11.93
C GLY A 292 -9.75 8.84 10.79
N GLY A 293 -8.73 9.62 11.17
CA GLY A 293 -7.74 10.17 10.26
C GLY A 293 -7.06 9.11 9.40
N HIS A 294 -6.82 9.45 8.13
CA HIS A 294 -6.21 8.56 7.15
C HIS A 294 -5.31 9.35 6.19
N PHE A 295 -4.42 8.66 5.49
CA PHE A 295 -3.55 9.22 4.46
C PHE A 295 -3.68 8.45 3.16
N SER A 296 -3.70 9.16 2.02
CA SER A 296 -3.61 8.54 0.69
C SER A 296 -3.13 9.56 -0.36
N PRO A 297 -2.50 9.10 -1.46
CA PRO A 297 -2.21 9.95 -2.60
C PRO A 297 -3.49 10.42 -3.31
N VAL A 298 -3.38 11.49 -4.09
CA VAL A 298 -4.46 11.98 -4.97
C VAL A 298 -4.08 11.70 -6.41
N GLY A 299 -4.87 10.90 -7.13
CA GLY A 299 -4.55 10.45 -8.48
C GLY A 299 -5.15 11.31 -9.60
N ALA A 300 -6.24 12.03 -9.31
CA ALA A 300 -6.92 12.85 -10.32
C ALA A 300 -7.84 13.92 -9.71
N TYR A 301 -8.32 14.83 -10.56
CA TYR A 301 -9.45 15.71 -10.33
C TYR A 301 -10.41 15.68 -11.53
N SER A 302 -11.70 15.50 -11.26
CA SER A 302 -12.77 15.49 -12.27
C SER A 302 -13.47 16.84 -12.28
N THR A 303 -13.35 17.58 -13.38
CA THR A 303 -14.01 18.89 -13.53
C THR A 303 -15.54 18.74 -13.57
N ALA A 304 -16.06 17.62 -14.06
CA ALA A 304 -17.50 17.34 -14.14
C ALA A 304 -18.15 17.02 -12.77
N LEU A 305 -17.40 16.44 -11.83
CA LEU A 305 -17.87 16.15 -10.47
C LEU A 305 -17.49 17.23 -9.44
N ASP A 306 -16.57 18.13 -9.81
CA ASP A 306 -15.76 18.93 -8.86
C ASP A 306 -15.18 18.06 -7.73
N ALA A 307 -14.60 16.90 -8.07
CA ALA A 307 -14.16 15.90 -7.12
C ALA A 307 -12.69 15.51 -7.33
N PHE A 308 -11.99 15.19 -6.24
CA PHE A 308 -10.65 14.61 -6.26
C PHE A 308 -10.73 13.08 -6.11
N LEU A 309 -9.87 12.37 -6.84
CA LEU A 309 -9.73 10.92 -6.72
C LEU A 309 -8.68 10.58 -5.66
N ILE A 310 -9.15 10.04 -4.55
CA ILE A 310 -8.28 9.51 -3.48
C ILE A 310 -7.88 8.07 -3.83
N MET A 311 -6.57 7.82 -3.86
CA MET A 311 -5.95 6.53 -4.17
C MET A 311 -5.80 5.72 -2.88
N ASP A 312 -6.90 5.16 -2.39
CA ASP A 312 -7.00 4.60 -1.04
C ASP A 312 -6.02 3.44 -0.79
N VAL A 313 -5.02 3.68 0.08
CA VAL A 313 -4.02 2.67 0.45
C VAL A 313 -4.56 1.59 1.40
N ALA A 314 -5.73 1.81 2.02
CA ALA A 314 -6.46 0.77 2.75
C ALA A 314 -7.27 -0.12 1.80
N LYS A 315 -6.62 -0.67 0.75
CA LYS A 315 -7.25 -1.44 -0.34
C LYS A 315 -8.07 -2.66 0.11
N TYR A 316 -7.77 -3.20 1.30
CA TYR A 316 -8.54 -4.27 1.94
C TYR A 316 -9.88 -3.78 2.55
N LYS A 317 -10.15 -2.48 2.52
CA LYS A 317 -11.31 -1.82 3.14
C LYS A 317 -12.10 -0.97 2.13
N TYR A 318 -11.41 -0.24 1.25
CA TYR A 318 -12.01 0.67 0.29
C TYR A 318 -11.32 0.60 -1.08
N PRO A 319 -12.07 0.65 -2.20
CA PRO A 319 -11.54 1.06 -3.50
C PRO A 319 -11.10 2.53 -3.48
N ASN A 320 -10.28 2.94 -4.46
CA ASN A 320 -10.06 4.36 -4.77
C ASN A 320 -11.42 5.06 -5.00
N ALA A 321 -11.56 6.32 -4.60
CA ALA A 321 -12.86 7.01 -4.62
C ALA A 321 -12.78 8.48 -5.02
N TRP A 322 -13.75 8.93 -5.81
CA TRP A 322 -14.04 10.35 -6.02
C TRP A 322 -14.73 10.93 -4.79
N ILE A 323 -14.06 11.88 -4.13
CA ILE A 323 -14.60 12.67 -3.02
C ILE A 323 -14.82 14.11 -3.51
N PRO A 324 -16.02 14.70 -3.36
CA PRO A 324 -16.28 16.08 -3.74
C PRO A 324 -15.29 17.04 -3.09
N THR A 325 -14.89 18.11 -3.77
CA THR A 325 -13.95 19.11 -3.26
C THR A 325 -14.42 19.69 -1.93
N GLU A 326 -15.73 19.92 -1.77
CA GLU A 326 -16.34 20.39 -0.51
C GLU A 326 -16.20 19.38 0.63
N VAL A 327 -16.55 18.12 0.38
CA VAL A 327 -16.45 17.04 1.37
C VAL A 327 -14.99 16.80 1.77
N LEU A 328 -14.07 16.79 0.79
CA LEU A 328 -12.64 16.66 1.06
C LEU A 328 -12.12 17.85 1.88
N TYR A 329 -12.44 19.09 1.48
CA TYR A 329 -12.08 20.30 2.24
C TYR A 329 -12.55 20.22 3.70
N GLN A 330 -13.78 19.79 3.95
CA GLN A 330 -14.30 19.58 5.31
C GLN A 330 -13.52 18.47 6.06
N SER A 331 -13.18 17.35 5.41
CA SER A 331 -12.32 16.31 6.01
C SER A 331 -10.88 16.76 6.28
N LEU A 332 -10.32 17.65 5.46
CA LEU A 332 -9.00 18.27 5.68
C LEU A 332 -9.06 19.34 6.78
N GLY A 333 -10.19 20.05 6.90
CA GLY A 333 -10.48 21.06 7.92
C GLY A 333 -10.68 20.54 9.35
N THR A 334 -10.58 19.23 9.55
CA THR A 334 -10.70 18.60 10.88
C THR A 334 -9.42 18.74 11.70
N ILE A 335 -9.54 18.60 13.03
CA ILE A 335 -8.40 18.69 13.95
C ILE A 335 -7.87 17.29 14.28
N ASP A 336 -6.57 17.09 14.09
CA ASP A 336 -5.82 16.00 14.71
C ASP A 336 -5.28 16.47 16.07
N TYR A 337 -5.72 15.82 17.15
CA TYR A 337 -5.34 16.15 18.54
C TYR A 337 -3.89 15.79 18.91
N CYS A 338 -3.15 15.10 18.03
CA CYS A 338 -1.68 14.97 18.12
C CYS A 338 -1.01 15.30 16.77
N GLY A 339 -1.59 16.24 16.01
CA GLY A 339 -1.08 16.66 14.69
C GLY A 339 0.36 17.20 14.72
N GLN A 340 0.81 17.73 15.86
CA GLN A 340 2.22 18.00 16.17
C GLN A 340 2.58 17.37 17.53
N TRP A 341 3.80 16.85 17.67
CA TRP A 341 4.28 16.17 18.87
C TRP A 341 5.82 16.20 18.96
N ALA A 342 6.39 15.73 20.07
CA ALA A 342 7.84 15.84 20.36
C ALA A 342 8.73 14.75 19.70
N GLY A 343 8.17 13.89 18.86
CA GLY A 343 8.92 12.94 18.02
C GLY A 343 9.49 11.70 18.73
N PRO A 344 10.27 10.87 18.02
CA PRO A 344 10.73 9.55 18.48
C PRO A 344 11.48 9.56 19.82
N ALA A 345 12.24 10.61 20.10
CA ALA A 345 12.98 10.77 21.36
C ALA A 345 12.05 10.86 22.58
N ALA A 346 10.90 11.54 22.46
CA ALA A 346 9.88 11.55 23.51
C ALA A 346 9.11 10.22 23.56
N GLN A 347 8.90 9.57 22.41
CA GLN A 347 8.25 8.25 22.34
C GLN A 347 9.03 7.18 23.12
N ALA A 348 10.35 7.14 22.94
CA ALA A 348 11.24 6.18 23.59
C ALA A 348 11.36 6.37 25.13
N LEU A 349 10.85 7.49 25.67
CA LEU A 349 10.79 7.76 27.10
C LEU A 349 9.42 7.41 27.73
N LEU A 350 8.42 7.01 26.93
CA LEU A 350 7.15 6.54 27.47
C LEU A 350 7.34 5.20 28.20
N PRO A 351 6.77 5.02 29.41
CA PRO A 351 6.73 3.71 30.06
C PRO A 351 5.85 2.74 29.24
N PRO A 352 6.07 1.42 29.31
CA PRO A 352 5.36 0.43 28.46
C PRO A 352 3.83 0.52 28.48
N ALA A 353 3.22 0.87 29.61
CA ALA A 353 1.77 1.07 29.72
C ALA A 353 1.23 2.28 28.95
N LEU A 354 2.09 3.25 28.61
CA LEU A 354 1.74 4.42 27.80
C LEU A 354 2.19 4.29 26.34
N LEU A 355 3.12 3.37 26.01
CA LEU A 355 3.38 2.95 24.63
C LEU A 355 2.16 2.26 24.01
N HIS A 356 1.46 1.41 24.78
CA HIS A 356 0.20 0.79 24.38
C HIS A 356 -0.91 1.07 25.41
N PRO A 357 -1.52 2.27 25.38
CA PRO A 357 -2.56 2.69 26.34
C PRO A 357 -3.75 1.73 26.42
N ALA A 358 -4.04 1.22 27.61
CA ALA A 358 -5.19 0.34 27.85
C ALA A 358 -6.51 1.11 28.05
N THR A 359 -6.44 2.35 28.54
CA THR A 359 -7.62 3.20 28.80
C THR A 359 -7.51 4.58 28.13
N PRO A 360 -8.62 5.33 28.00
CA PRO A 360 -8.58 6.74 27.59
C PRO A 360 -7.73 7.62 28.51
N ALA A 361 -7.65 7.30 29.82
CA ALA A 361 -6.82 8.04 30.77
C ALA A 361 -5.32 7.83 30.50
N ASP A 362 -4.92 6.61 30.14
CA ASP A 362 -3.56 6.28 29.69
C ASP A 362 -3.25 7.00 28.36
N MET A 363 -4.20 7.03 27.42
CA MET A 363 -4.04 7.74 26.15
C MET A 363 -3.78 9.25 26.37
N GLU A 364 -4.54 9.90 27.24
CA GLU A 364 -4.30 11.31 27.58
C GLU A 364 -3.02 11.51 28.42
N ALA A 365 -2.57 10.52 29.21
CA ALA A 365 -1.26 10.56 29.85
C ALA A 365 -0.11 10.46 28.83
N ALA A 366 -0.20 9.54 27.87
CA ALA A 366 0.75 9.39 26.77
C ALA A 366 0.83 10.68 25.93
N LYS A 367 -0.31 11.20 25.46
CA LYS A 367 -0.37 12.47 24.70
C LYS A 367 0.31 13.64 25.41
N ARG A 368 0.12 13.77 26.73
CA ARG A 368 0.77 14.82 27.54
C ARG A 368 2.29 14.63 27.62
N GLN A 369 2.79 13.41 27.79
CA GLN A 369 4.23 13.12 27.80
C GLN A 369 4.88 13.29 26.42
N LEU A 370 4.15 12.96 25.35
CA LEU A 370 4.54 13.19 23.95
C LEU A 370 4.47 14.66 23.51
N GLY A 371 3.96 15.56 24.37
CA GLY A 371 3.78 16.98 24.05
C GLY A 371 2.77 17.25 22.93
N CYS A 372 1.82 16.34 22.68
CA CYS A 372 0.83 16.44 21.59
C CYS A 372 0.13 17.82 21.58
N GLN A 373 0.15 18.46 20.41
CA GLN A 373 -0.55 19.71 20.13
C GLN A 373 -1.59 19.49 19.02
N PRO A 374 -2.82 19.98 19.19
CA PRO A 374 -3.82 19.97 18.12
C PRO A 374 -3.35 20.74 16.88
N LYS A 375 -3.58 20.19 15.69
CA LYS A 375 -3.42 20.87 14.39
C LYS A 375 -4.55 20.47 13.46
N HIS A 376 -4.90 21.36 12.53
CA HIS A 376 -5.73 20.96 11.39
C HIS A 376 -5.02 19.89 10.55
N ARG A 377 -5.79 19.01 9.91
CA ARG A 377 -5.27 18.13 8.85
C ARG A 377 -5.00 18.94 7.57
N GLY A 378 -4.88 18.31 6.41
CA GLY A 378 -4.47 19.01 5.20
C GLY A 378 -3.75 18.13 4.19
N PHE A 379 -2.95 18.75 3.33
CA PHE A 379 -2.29 18.07 2.23
C PHE A 379 -0.80 18.43 2.14
N ILE A 380 -0.04 17.51 1.53
CA ILE A 380 1.36 17.71 1.16
C ILE A 380 1.44 17.77 -0.36
N VAL A 381 2.16 18.76 -0.88
CA VAL A 381 2.61 18.82 -2.27
C VAL A 381 4.12 18.55 -2.28
N VAL A 382 4.53 17.51 -3.01
CA VAL A 382 5.95 17.25 -3.31
C VAL A 382 6.18 17.71 -4.73
N SER A 383 7.20 18.54 -4.97
CA SER A 383 7.48 19.09 -6.31
C SER A 383 8.98 19.25 -6.54
N LYS A 384 9.41 19.19 -7.80
CA LYS A 384 10.80 19.45 -8.20
C LYS A 384 11.04 20.97 -8.35
N LYS A 385 12.23 21.41 -7.97
CA LYS A 385 12.68 22.82 -7.98
C LYS A 385 13.19 23.29 -9.34
#